data_AF-A0A9D5BEU3-F1
#
_entry.id   AF-A0A9D5BEU3-F1
#
_cell.length_a   1.000
_cell.length_b   1.000
_cell.length_c   1.000
_cell.angle_alpha   90.00
_cell.angle_beta   90.00
_cell.angle_gamma   90.00
#
_symmetry.space_group_name_H-M   'P 1'
#
loop_
_entity.id
_entity.type
_entity.pdbx_description
1 polymer ?
#
loop_
_entity_poly.entity_id
_entity_poly.type
_entity_poly.pdbx_seq_one_letter_code
_entity_poly.pdbx_strand_id
1 'polypeptide(L)'
;GGSKIILGDVLVIVGTVFYAISNVGEEFCVKKKDRVEVVAMIGVYGFLVTAVEVSVLELKTLESIKWSADIVLAFAGYGVSSFVFYSLAPFVLKLSGSTMFNLSLLTADMWAVVFRVFFYHQKVLFFQIFNTFVGSYDMIHDTNFHYNLTKL
;
A
#
# COMPACT_ATOMS: atom_id res chain seq x y z
N GLY A 1 -8.59 -4.46 25.51
CA GLY A 1 -7.45 -3.71 24.96
C GLY A 1 -6.19 -4.52 25.23
N GLY A 2 -5.43 -4.86 24.19
CA GLY A 2 -4.27 -5.74 24.30
C GLY A 2 -3.13 -5.12 25.11
N SER A 3 -2.36 -5.95 25.82
CA SER A 3 -1.33 -5.57 26.79
C SER A 3 -0.04 -4.97 26.21
N LYS A 4 0.03 -4.70 24.90
CA LYS A 4 1.24 -4.24 24.21
C LYS A 4 0.99 -3.12 23.19
N ILE A 5 0.18 -2.13 23.56
CA ILE A 5 -0.13 -0.97 22.70
C ILE A 5 1.15 -0.28 22.21
N ILE A 6 2.12 -0.08 23.12
CA ILE A 6 3.41 0.56 22.81
C ILE A 6 4.20 -0.22 21.75
N LEU A 7 4.18 -1.56 21.78
CA LEU A 7 4.88 -2.36 20.77
C LEU A 7 4.21 -2.23 19.40
N GLY A 8 2.86 -2.15 19.38
CA GLY A 8 2.11 -1.86 18.16
C GLY A 8 2.48 -0.50 17.58
N ASP A 9 2.49 0.56 18.41
CA ASP A 9 2.83 1.91 17.97
C ASP A 9 4.26 1.98 17.40
N VAL A 10 5.23 1.38 18.09
CA VAL A 10 6.61 1.31 17.59
C VAL A 10 6.69 0.54 16.27
N LEU A 11 6.00 -0.60 16.15
CA LEU A 11 6.01 -1.40 14.92
C LEU A 11 5.39 -0.63 13.74
N VAL A 12 4.32 0.13 13.99
CA VAL A 12 3.70 0.99 12.96
C VAL A 12 4.67 2.09 12.51
N ILE A 13 5.34 2.78 13.43
CA ILE A 13 6.32 3.83 13.09
C ILE A 13 7.48 3.25 12.28
N VAL A 14 8.01 2.10 12.71
CA VAL A 14 9.09 1.43 11.98
C VAL A 14 8.63 1.00 10.59
N GLY A 15 7.42 0.45 10.48
CA GLY A 15 6.82 0.06 9.21
C GLY A 15 6.63 1.23 8.25
N THR A 16 6.14 2.38 8.73
CA THR A 16 5.94 3.57 7.87
C THR A 16 7.26 4.16 7.40
N VAL A 17 8.32 4.15 8.22
CA VAL A 17 9.66 4.57 7.81
C VAL A 17 10.21 3.66 6.71
N PHE A 18 10.12 2.34 6.88
CA PHE A 18 10.57 1.40 5.83
C PHE A 18 9.76 1.55 4.55
N TYR A 19 8.45 1.74 4.67
CA TYR A 19 7.58 1.97 3.52
C TYR A 19 7.97 3.24 2.74
N ALA A 20 8.24 4.35 3.44
CA ALA A 20 8.68 5.59 2.82
C ALA A 20 10.05 5.42 2.12
N ILE A 21 11.00 4.76 2.77
CA ILE A 21 12.33 4.48 2.18
C ILE A 21 12.19 3.62 0.91
N SER A 22 11.36 2.58 0.95
CA SER A 22 11.10 1.71 -0.21
C SER A 22 10.53 2.48 -1.39
N ASN A 23 9.50 3.31 -1.19
CA ASN A 23 8.88 4.08 -2.27
C ASN A 23 9.83 5.12 -2.89
N VAL A 24 10.64 5.79 -2.07
CA VAL A 24 11.65 6.76 -2.55
C VAL A 24 12.79 6.04 -3.27
N GLY A 25 13.23 4.90 -2.75
CA GLY A 25 14.24 4.05 -3.38
C GLY A 25 13.77 3.51 -4.73
N GLU A 26 12.54 3.04 -4.81
CA GLU A 26 11.93 2.56 -6.04
C GLU A 26 11.77 3.69 -7.06
N GLU A 27 11.30 4.87 -6.64
CA GLU A 27 11.26 6.07 -7.50
C GLU A 27 12.64 6.38 -8.08
N PHE A 28 13.68 6.37 -7.24
CA PHE A 28 15.05 6.63 -7.68
C PHE A 28 15.52 5.59 -8.72
N CYS A 29 15.31 4.30 -8.44
CA CYS A 29 15.68 3.21 -9.33
C CYS A 29 14.95 3.28 -10.68
N VAL A 30 13.63 3.46 -10.67
CA VAL A 30 12.79 3.49 -11.89
C VAL A 30 13.06 4.73 -12.76
N LYS A 31 13.52 5.83 -12.16
CA LYS A 31 13.95 7.03 -12.90
C LYS A 31 15.36 6.91 -13.48
N LYS A 32 16.23 6.04 -12.93
CA LYS A 32 17.63 5.86 -13.36
C LYS A 32 17.87 4.64 -14.27
N LYS A 33 17.04 3.60 -14.18
CA LYS A 33 17.19 2.31 -14.87
C LYS A 33 15.95 1.97 -15.69
N ASP A 34 16.04 0.88 -16.48
CA ASP A 34 14.87 0.38 -17.18
C ASP A 34 13.83 -0.14 -16.18
N ARG A 35 12.57 0.28 -16.37
CA ARG A 35 11.49 -0.04 -15.44
C ARG A 35 11.26 -1.56 -15.34
N VAL A 36 11.37 -2.29 -16.47
CA VAL A 36 11.14 -3.74 -16.48
C VAL A 36 12.23 -4.44 -15.68
N GLU A 37 13.48 -3.97 -15.79
CA GLU A 37 14.60 -4.48 -14.99
C GLU A 37 14.36 -4.27 -13.49
N VAL A 38 13.94 -3.07 -13.07
CA VAL A 38 13.65 -2.79 -11.65
C VAL A 38 12.52 -3.67 -11.12
N VAL A 39 11.42 -3.80 -11.85
CA VAL A 39 10.27 -4.64 -11.44
C VAL A 39 10.63 -6.11 -11.39
N ALA A 40 11.41 -6.60 -12.37
CA ALA A 40 11.88 -7.98 -12.38
C ALA A 40 12.77 -8.28 -11.17
N MET A 41 13.71 -7.39 -10.84
CA MET A 41 14.59 -7.55 -9.67
C MET A 41 13.77 -7.54 -8.37
N ILE A 42 12.90 -6.55 -8.17
CA ILE A 42 12.04 -6.48 -6.97
C ILE A 42 11.16 -7.74 -6.86
N GLY A 43 10.59 -8.22 -7.99
CA GLY A 43 9.79 -9.42 -8.02
C GLY A 43 10.57 -10.68 -7.61
N VAL A 44 11.79 -10.86 -8.14
CA VAL A 44 12.63 -12.03 -7.81
C VAL A 44 13.08 -12.00 -6.35
N TYR A 45 13.61 -10.87 -5.86
CA TYR A 45 14.04 -10.76 -4.46
C TYR A 45 12.86 -10.84 -3.49
N GLY A 46 11.74 -10.20 -3.81
CA GLY A 46 10.50 -10.27 -3.03
C GLY A 46 9.98 -11.70 -2.94
N PHE A 47 10.00 -12.46 -4.03
CA PHE A 47 9.62 -13.88 -4.01
C PHE A 47 10.51 -14.70 -3.09
N LEU A 48 11.84 -14.51 -3.14
CA LEU A 48 12.78 -15.24 -2.29
C LEU A 48 12.56 -14.94 -0.79
N VAL A 49 12.40 -13.67 -0.44
CA VAL A 49 12.17 -13.26 0.95
C VAL A 49 10.83 -13.81 1.46
N THR A 50 9.75 -13.64 0.69
CA THR A 50 8.42 -14.15 1.06
C THR A 50 8.42 -15.67 1.19
N ALA A 51 9.12 -16.41 0.32
CA ALA A 51 9.22 -17.87 0.41
C ALA A 51 9.89 -18.32 1.73
N VAL A 52 10.94 -17.62 2.16
CA VAL A 52 11.59 -17.88 3.46
C VAL A 52 10.65 -17.52 4.61
N GLU A 53 9.99 -16.36 4.56
CA GLU A 53 9.06 -15.90 5.60
C GLU A 53 7.91 -16.89 5.83
N VAL A 54 7.24 -17.31 4.74
CA VAL A 54 6.16 -18.30 4.78
C VAL A 54 6.63 -19.63 5.35
N SER A 55 7.84 -20.07 4.97
CA SER A 55 8.42 -21.32 5.48
C SER A 55 8.70 -21.28 6.99
N VAL A 56 9.02 -20.11 7.56
CA VAL A 56 9.35 -20.00 8.98
C VAL A 56 8.12 -19.71 9.83
N LEU A 57 7.21 -18.84 9.36
CA LEU A 57 6.15 -18.27 10.19
C LEU A 57 4.77 -18.91 9.97
N GLU A 58 4.46 -19.35 8.74
CA GLU A 58 3.08 -19.64 8.35
C GLU A 58 2.80 -21.10 7.99
N LEU A 59 3.84 -21.94 7.81
CA LEU A 59 3.71 -23.34 7.38
C LEU A 59 2.62 -24.13 8.13
N LYS A 60 2.63 -24.08 9.47
CA LYS A 60 1.65 -24.79 10.30
C LYS A 60 0.23 -24.25 10.14
N THR A 61 0.11 -22.95 9.91
CA THR A 61 -1.18 -22.29 9.65
C THR A 61 -1.71 -22.77 8.31
N LEU A 62 -0.89 -22.80 7.26
CA LEU A 62 -1.26 -23.24 5.91
C LEU A 62 -1.76 -24.69 5.88
N GLU A 63 -1.12 -25.60 6.63
CA GLU A 63 -1.54 -27.00 6.75
C GLU A 63 -2.93 -27.15 7.38
N SER A 64 -3.32 -26.23 8.26
CA SER A 64 -4.60 -26.27 8.97
C SER A 64 -5.76 -25.67 8.16
N ILE A 65 -5.50 -25.03 7.03
CA ILE A 65 -6.52 -24.37 6.20
C ILE A 65 -7.38 -25.42 5.49
N LYS A 66 -8.70 -25.33 5.71
CA LYS A 66 -9.68 -26.07 4.93
C LYS A 66 -9.93 -25.34 3.61
N TRP A 67 -9.30 -25.81 2.54
CA TRP A 67 -9.47 -25.24 1.21
C TRP A 67 -10.91 -25.37 0.74
N SER A 68 -11.51 -24.23 0.38
CA SER A 68 -12.84 -24.11 -0.23
C SER A 68 -12.73 -23.34 -1.54
N ALA A 69 -13.66 -23.54 -2.46
CA ALA A 69 -13.71 -22.82 -3.73
C ALA A 69 -13.76 -21.30 -3.52
N ASP A 70 -14.49 -20.83 -2.51
CA ASP A 70 -14.57 -19.40 -2.17
C ASP A 70 -13.22 -18.82 -1.73
N ILE A 71 -12.45 -19.58 -0.96
CA ILE A 71 -11.12 -19.18 -0.48
C ILE A 71 -10.18 -19.09 -1.69
N VAL A 72 -10.17 -20.12 -2.54
CA VAL A 72 -9.33 -20.13 -3.75
C VAL A 72 -9.67 -18.97 -4.67
N LEU A 73 -10.97 -18.66 -4.86
CA LEU A 73 -11.41 -17.53 -5.66
C LEU A 73 -10.97 -16.19 -5.05
N ALA A 74 -11.09 -16.03 -3.73
CA ALA A 74 -10.62 -14.84 -3.02
C ALA A 74 -9.11 -14.65 -3.17
N PHE A 75 -8.33 -15.72 -3.03
CA PHE A 75 -6.87 -15.69 -3.26
C PHE A 75 -6.51 -15.34 -4.70
N ALA A 76 -7.22 -15.91 -5.68
CA ALA A 76 -7.00 -15.60 -7.09
C ALA A 76 -7.32 -14.11 -7.39
N GLY A 77 -8.44 -13.60 -6.87
CA GLY A 77 -8.82 -12.19 -7.00
C GLY A 77 -7.80 -11.25 -6.36
N TYR A 78 -7.33 -11.58 -5.15
CA TYR A 78 -6.26 -10.85 -4.48
C TYR A 78 -4.95 -10.88 -5.29
N GLY A 79 -4.57 -12.03 -5.84
CA GLY A 79 -3.37 -12.19 -6.66
C GLY A 79 -3.41 -11.35 -7.93
N VAL A 80 -4.53 -11.38 -8.67
CA VAL A 80 -4.72 -10.55 -9.88
C VAL A 80 -4.70 -9.06 -9.54
N SER A 81 -5.41 -8.65 -8.48
CA SER A 81 -5.42 -7.25 -8.04
C SER A 81 -4.04 -6.77 -7.62
N SER A 82 -3.30 -7.58 -6.86
CA SER A 82 -1.92 -7.29 -6.44
C SER A 82 -0.98 -7.20 -7.63
N PHE A 83 -1.09 -8.12 -8.60
CA PHE A 83 -0.29 -8.09 -9.81
C PHE A 83 -0.50 -6.79 -10.61
N VAL A 84 -1.76 -6.37 -10.78
CA VAL A 84 -2.09 -5.10 -11.44
C VAL A 84 -1.52 -3.92 -10.64
N PHE A 85 -1.70 -3.90 -9.33
CA PHE A 85 -1.20 -2.83 -8.46
C PHE A 85 0.33 -2.69 -8.55
N TYR A 86 1.08 -3.78 -8.34
CA TYR A 86 2.55 -3.77 -8.38
C TYR A 86 3.13 -3.58 -9.79
N SER A 87 2.36 -3.85 -10.84
CA SER A 87 2.76 -3.48 -12.21
C SER A 87 2.58 -1.99 -12.49
N LEU A 88 1.56 -1.36 -11.89
CA LEU A 88 1.24 0.05 -12.08
C LEU A 88 2.00 0.99 -11.13
N ALA A 89 2.32 0.56 -9.90
CA ALA A 89 3.04 1.37 -8.93
C ALA A 89 4.36 1.95 -9.47
N PRO A 90 5.26 1.19 -10.12
CA PRO A 90 6.48 1.73 -10.74
C PRO A 90 6.18 2.76 -11.83
N PHE A 91 5.07 2.61 -12.57
CA PHE A 91 4.65 3.56 -13.59
C PHE A 91 4.23 4.90 -12.97
N VAL A 92 3.41 4.85 -11.92
CA VAL A 92 2.99 6.06 -11.19
C VAL A 92 4.17 6.72 -10.48
N LEU A 93 5.07 5.94 -9.87
CA LEU A 93 6.30 6.45 -9.27
C LEU A 93 7.21 7.14 -10.30
N LYS A 94 7.29 6.60 -11.52
CA LYS A 94 8.07 7.24 -12.60
C LYS A 94 7.50 8.59 -13.03
N LEU A 95 6.17 8.66 -13.17
CA LEU A 95 5.47 9.85 -13.68
C LEU A 95 5.30 10.95 -12.62
N SER A 96 4.91 10.56 -11.41
CA SER A 96 4.41 11.46 -10.37
C SER A 96 5.26 11.43 -9.10
N GLY A 97 6.13 10.44 -8.94
CA GLY A 97 6.99 10.29 -7.75
C GLY A 97 6.29 9.70 -6.53
N SER A 98 7.08 9.38 -5.52
CA SER A 98 6.69 8.72 -4.26
C SER A 98 5.69 9.53 -3.44
N THR A 99 5.82 10.86 -3.43
CA THR A 99 4.89 11.74 -2.72
C THR A 99 3.48 11.63 -3.30
N MET A 100 3.31 11.87 -4.61
CA MET A 100 2.00 11.77 -5.26
C MET A 100 1.44 10.34 -5.24
N PHE A 101 2.29 9.31 -5.29
CA PHE A 101 1.88 7.92 -5.15
C PHE A 101 1.25 7.66 -3.77
N ASN A 102 1.90 8.08 -2.69
CA ASN A 102 1.36 7.96 -1.33
C ASN A 102 0.06 8.76 -1.14
N LEU A 103 -0.02 9.96 -1.71
CA LEU A 103 -1.25 10.76 -1.69
C LEU A 103 -2.41 10.08 -2.42
N SER A 104 -2.11 9.41 -3.52
CA SER A 104 -3.11 8.66 -4.28
C SER A 104 -3.64 7.47 -3.49
N LEU A 105 -2.80 6.81 -2.69
CA LEU A 105 -3.22 5.71 -1.80
C LEU A 105 -4.14 6.20 -0.69
N LEU A 106 -3.80 7.31 -0.03
CA LEU A 106 -4.70 7.89 0.98
C LEU A 106 -6.05 8.28 0.37
N THR A 107 -6.05 8.79 -0.87
CA THR A 107 -7.29 9.13 -1.58
C THR A 107 -8.08 7.88 -1.96
N ALA A 108 -7.40 6.79 -2.35
CA ALA A 108 -8.04 5.50 -2.65
C ALA A 108 -8.78 4.92 -1.44
N ASP A 109 -8.27 5.13 -0.22
CA ASP A 109 -8.96 4.75 1.00
C ASP A 109 -10.31 5.48 1.18
N MET A 110 -10.43 6.74 0.73
CA MET A 110 -11.74 7.44 0.68
C MET A 110 -12.73 6.72 -0.21
N TRP A 111 -12.27 6.35 -1.41
CA TRP A 111 -13.11 5.66 -2.39
C TRP A 111 -13.56 4.31 -1.84
N ALA A 112 -12.68 3.58 -1.15
CA ALA A 112 -13.04 2.33 -0.48
C ALA A 112 -14.15 2.55 0.58
N VAL A 113 -14.09 3.64 1.35
CA VAL A 113 -15.14 4.02 2.30
C VAL A 113 -16.46 4.33 1.58
N VAL A 114 -16.42 5.09 0.49
CA VAL A 114 -17.61 5.40 -0.35
C VAL A 114 -18.23 4.10 -0.86
N PHE A 115 -17.44 3.21 -1.46
CA PHE A 115 -17.93 1.91 -1.94
C PHE A 115 -18.58 1.09 -0.81
N ARG A 116 -17.95 1.05 0.36
CA ARG A 116 -18.47 0.35 1.54
C ARG A 116 -19.82 0.91 2.03
N VAL A 117 -20.01 2.22 2.00
CA VAL A 117 -21.26 2.86 2.43
C VAL A 117 -22.38 2.67 1.40
N PHE A 118 -22.09 2.91 0.12
CA PHE A 118 -23.12 2.91 -0.93
C PHE A 118 -23.49 1.52 -1.44
N PHE A 119 -22.54 0.60 -1.57
CA PHE A 119 -22.79 -0.72 -2.14
C PHE A 119 -23.01 -1.81 -1.07
N TYR A 120 -22.24 -1.75 0.03
CA TYR A 120 -22.34 -2.73 1.11
C TYR A 120 -23.23 -2.29 2.28
N HIS A 121 -23.77 -1.07 2.23
CA HIS A 121 -24.63 -0.49 3.26
C HIS A 121 -24.09 -0.63 4.70
N GLN A 122 -22.76 -0.65 4.86
CA GLN A 122 -22.15 -0.76 6.18
C GLN A 122 -22.12 0.60 6.88
N LYS A 123 -22.44 0.60 8.18
CA LYS A 123 -22.29 1.78 9.04
C LYS A 123 -20.80 2.06 9.24
N VAL A 124 -20.34 3.15 8.66
CA VAL A 124 -18.98 3.68 8.91
C VAL A 124 -19.02 4.69 10.04
N LEU A 125 -18.02 4.65 10.92
CA LEU A 125 -17.88 5.63 11.99
C LEU A 125 -17.54 7.00 11.39
N PHE A 126 -18.25 8.05 11.82
CA PHE A 126 -18.01 9.42 11.37
C PHE A 126 -16.54 9.84 11.49
N PHE A 127 -15.86 9.40 12.55
CA PHE A 127 -14.42 9.66 12.77
C PHE A 127 -13.53 9.13 11.64
N GLN A 128 -13.89 7.97 11.06
CA GLN A 128 -13.13 7.33 9.99
C GLN A 128 -13.34 8.05 8.65
N ILE A 129 -14.51 8.64 8.43
CA ILE A 129 -14.72 9.55 7.29
C ILE A 129 -13.93 10.85 7.52
N PHE A 130 -14.08 11.47 8.68
CA PHE A 130 -13.47 12.76 8.99
C PHE A 130 -11.94 12.75 8.90
N ASN A 131 -11.27 11.79 9.55
CA ASN A 131 -9.81 11.73 9.58
C ASN A 131 -9.20 11.54 8.18
N THR A 132 -9.86 10.72 7.36
CA THR A 132 -9.40 10.43 6.01
C THR A 132 -9.62 11.73 5.19
N PHE A 133 -10.82 12.32 5.16
CA PHE A 133 -11.09 13.55 4.39
C PHE A 133 -10.19 14.75 4.75
N VAL A 134 -9.95 15.00 6.04
CA VAL A 134 -9.05 16.08 6.49
C VAL A 134 -7.61 15.80 6.06
N GLY A 135 -7.14 14.56 6.23
CA GLY A 135 -5.78 14.17 5.83
C GLY A 135 -5.51 14.34 4.33
N SER A 136 -6.48 14.03 3.46
CA SER A 136 -6.34 14.27 2.02
C SER A 136 -6.42 15.75 1.65
N TYR A 137 -7.29 16.51 2.31
CA TYR A 137 -7.47 17.94 2.02
C TYR A 137 -6.24 18.77 2.38
N ASP A 138 -5.73 18.61 3.60
CA ASP A 138 -4.57 19.38 4.09
C ASP A 138 -3.31 19.10 3.25
N MET A 139 -3.11 17.84 2.84
CA MET A 139 -1.94 17.48 2.01
C MET A 139 -2.04 17.96 0.55
N ILE A 140 -3.22 17.99 -0.07
CA ILE A 140 -3.39 18.54 -1.43
C ILE A 140 -3.11 20.05 -1.44
N HIS A 141 -3.53 20.76 -0.38
CA HIS A 141 -3.27 22.17 -0.24
C HIS A 141 -1.75 22.47 -0.12
N ASP A 142 -1.03 21.68 0.68
CA ASP A 142 0.41 21.84 0.89
C ASP A 142 1.24 21.50 -0.37
N THR A 143 0.83 20.47 -1.11
CA THR A 143 1.50 20.08 -2.37
C THR A 143 1.37 21.17 -3.45
N ASN A 144 0.19 21.81 -3.54
CA ASN A 144 -0.03 22.94 -4.46
C ASN A 144 0.75 24.19 -4.04
N PHE A 145 0.89 24.44 -2.73
CA PHE A 145 1.68 25.54 -2.21
C PHE A 145 3.17 25.38 -2.55
N HIS A 146 3.74 24.19 -2.34
CA HIS A 146 5.13 23.90 -2.71
C HIS A 146 5.40 23.94 -4.21
N TYR A 147 4.47 23.46 -5.05
CA TYR A 147 4.61 23.51 -6.51
C TYR A 147 4.60 24.95 -7.06
N ASN A 148 3.84 25.86 -6.42
CA ASN A 148 3.83 27.27 -6.79
C ASN A 148 5.10 28.02 -6.32
N LEU A 149 5.67 27.64 -5.17
CA LEU A 149 6.93 28.21 -4.67
C LEU A 149 8.16 27.83 -5.51
N THR A 150 8.16 26.65 -6.14
CA THR A 150 9.27 26.19 -7.00
C THR A 150 9.21 26.73 -8.43
N LYS A 151 8.14 27.42 -8.80
CA LYS A 151 7.97 28.10 -10.11
C LYS A 151 8.20 29.62 -10.05
N LEU A 152 8.44 30.18 -8.87
CA LEU A 152 8.85 31.57 -8.64
C LEU A 152 10.39 31.65 -8.52
#